data_AF-A0A2X3JKV5-F1
#
_entry.id   AF-A0A2X3JKV5-F1
#
_cell.length_a   1.000
_cell.length_b   1.000
_cell.length_c   1.000
_cell.angle_alpha   90.00
_cell.angle_beta   90.00
_cell.angle_gamma   90.00
#
_symmetry.space_group_name_H-M   'P 1'
#
loop_
_entity.id
_entity.type
_entity.pdbx_description
1 polymer ?
#
loop_
_entity_poly.entity_id
_entity_poly.type
_entity_poly.pdbx_seq_one_letter_code
_entity_poly.pdbx_strand_id
1 'polypeptide(L)' 'MPNLAPPVTTVEAAVAYRQRILDAVPAGHNFTPLMTCYLTDSLDPNELERGFNEGVFTAAKLYPANATLTPATA' A
#
# COMPACT_ATOMS: atom_id res chain seq x y z
N MET A 1 5.40 3.00 2.24
CA MET A 1 5.54 1.52 2.36
C MET A 1 4.25 0.94 2.92
N PRO A 2 3.89 -0.32 2.61
CA PRO A 2 2.53 -0.83 2.80
C PRO A 2 2.32 -1.63 4.09
N ASN A 3 3.28 -1.62 5.01
CA ASN A 3 3.30 -2.42 6.24
C ASN A 3 2.56 -1.74 7.42
N LEU A 4 1.37 -1.22 7.16
CA LEU A 4 0.45 -0.77 8.22
C LEU A 4 -0.12 -1.98 8.98
N ALA A 5 -0.88 -1.73 10.04
CA ALA A 5 -1.66 -2.74 10.76
C ALA A 5 -3.16 -2.40 10.65
N PRO A 6 -3.94 -3.08 9.78
CA PRO A 6 -3.54 -4.13 8.83
C PRO A 6 -2.72 -3.60 7.63
N PRO A 7 -1.96 -4.46 6.92
CA PRO A 7 -1.16 -4.05 5.77
C PRO A 7 -2.03 -3.62 4.58
N VAL A 8 -1.46 -2.83 3.68
CA VAL A 8 -2.14 -2.36 2.46
C VAL A 8 -2.03 -3.43 1.37
N THR A 9 -3.09 -4.23 1.23
CA THR A 9 -3.19 -5.32 0.23
C THR A 9 -4.25 -5.07 -0.85
N THR A 10 -5.05 -3.99 -0.75
CA THR A 10 -6.11 -3.65 -1.71
C THR A 10 -5.96 -2.24 -2.25
N VAL A 11 -6.50 -2.02 -3.45
CA VAL A 11 -6.60 -0.71 -4.10
C VAL A 11 -7.33 0.29 -3.22
N GLU A 12 -8.47 -0.13 -2.64
CA GLU A 12 -9.26 0.70 -1.74
C GLU A 12 -8.45 1.17 -0.52
N ALA A 13 -7.73 0.26 0.14
CA ALA A 13 -6.90 0.60 1.30
C ALA A 13 -5.77 1.57 0.91
N ALA A 14 -5.20 1.41 -0.28
CA ALA A 14 -4.14 2.28 -0.79
C ALA A 14 -4.65 3.69 -1.12
N VAL A 15 -5.81 3.80 -1.75
CA VAL A 15 -6.47 5.09 -2.04
C VAL A 15 -6.83 5.81 -0.74
N ALA A 16 -7.47 5.10 0.21
CA ALA A 16 -7.82 5.67 1.50
C ALA A 16 -6.58 6.13 2.27
N TYR A 17 -5.49 5.34 2.24
CA TYR A 17 -4.25 5.73 2.90
C TYR A 17 -3.56 6.91 2.19
N ARG A 18 -3.53 6.93 0.86
CA ARG A 18 -3.02 8.06 0.08
C ARG A 18 -3.72 9.36 0.47
N GLN A 19 -5.05 9.32 0.62
CA GLN A 19 -5.82 10.49 1.01
C GLN A 19 -5.44 10.97 2.42
N ARG A 20 -5.35 10.05 3.40
CA ARG A 20 -4.90 10.42 4.76
C ARG A 20 -3.51 11.04 4.79
N ILE A 21 -2.60 10.59 3.93
CA ILE A 21 -1.27 11.20 3.79
C ILE A 21 -1.40 12.63 3.26
N LEU A 22 -2.15 12.82 2.17
CA LEU A 22 -2.34 14.14 1.55
C LEU A 22 -3.03 15.13 2.49
N ASP A 23 -4.03 14.68 3.26
CA ASP A 23 -4.73 15.51 4.26
C ASP A 23 -3.78 16.01 5.36
N ALA A 24 -2.70 15.28 5.63
CA ALA A 24 -1.67 15.65 6.60
C ALA A 24 -0.54 16.51 6.01
N VAL A 25 -0.53 16.75 4.69
CA VAL A 25 0.47 17.61 4.04
C VAL A 25 0.14 19.08 4.31
N PRO A 26 1.08 19.88 4.86
CA PRO A 26 0.86 21.30 5.06
C PRO A 26 0.62 22.06 3.74
N ALA A 27 -0.18 23.12 3.81
CA ALA A 27 -0.42 23.98 2.66
C ALA A 27 0.89 24.57 2.10
N GLY A 28 0.99 24.63 0.77
CA GLY A 28 2.17 25.12 0.06
C GLY A 28 3.24 24.06 -0.25
N HIS A 29 3.11 22.84 0.26
CA HIS A 29 4.01 21.74 -0.07
C HIS A 29 3.56 21.05 -1.37
N ASN A 30 4.50 20.85 -2.30
CA ASN A 30 4.29 20.00 -3.47
C ASN A 30 4.81 18.59 -3.17
N PHE A 31 3.98 17.76 -2.56
CA PHE A 31 4.31 16.39 -2.19
C PHE A 31 3.36 15.41 -2.86
N THR A 32 3.92 14.37 -3.51
CA THR A 32 3.14 13.30 -4.13
C THR A 32 3.56 11.95 -3.53
N PRO A 33 2.71 11.31 -2.71
CA PRO A 33 2.98 9.98 -2.21
C PRO A 33 2.81 8.93 -3.32
N LEU A 34 3.83 8.09 -3.49
CA LEU A 34 3.80 6.92 -4.36
C LEU A 34 3.46 5.69 -3.52
N MET A 35 2.30 5.09 -3.77
CA MET A 35 1.80 4.00 -2.94
C MET A 35 2.36 2.65 -3.42
N THR A 36 2.37 1.69 -2.51
CA THR A 36 2.90 0.34 -2.78
C THR A 36 1.91 -0.69 -2.25
N CYS A 37 1.88 -1.89 -2.84
CA CYS A 37 1.10 -3.02 -2.37
C CYS A 37 1.96 -3.97 -1.51
N TYR A 38 1.42 -4.50 -0.42
CA TYR A 38 2.07 -5.55 0.38
C TYR A 38 1.80 -6.91 -0.28
N LEU A 39 2.85 -7.66 -0.61
CA LEU A 39 2.71 -9.01 -1.17
C LEU A 39 2.42 -10.03 -0.06
N THR A 40 1.34 -10.78 -0.21
CA THR A 40 0.93 -11.90 0.65
C THR A 40 0.59 -13.13 -0.19
N ASP A 41 0.61 -14.32 0.41
CA ASP A 41 0.26 -15.57 -0.29
C ASP A 41 -1.21 -15.59 -0.75
N SER A 42 -2.08 -14.81 -0.09
CA SER A 42 -3.51 -14.70 -0.37
C SER A 42 -3.90 -13.54 -1.28
N LEU A 43 -2.93 -12.71 -1.71
CA LEU A 43 -3.20 -11.56 -2.57
C LEU A 43 -3.73 -12.04 -3.93
N ASP A 44 -4.89 -11.52 -4.35
CA ASP A 44 -5.40 -11.74 -5.70
C ASP A 44 -4.49 -11.03 -6.72
N PRO A 45 -3.87 -11.74 -7.68
CA PRO A 45 -3.05 -11.12 -8.71
C PRO A 45 -3.81 -10.04 -9.51
N ASN A 46 -5.12 -10.21 -9.72
CA ASN A 46 -5.94 -9.22 -10.43
C ASN A 46 -6.06 -7.91 -9.64
N GLU A 47 -6.02 -7.96 -8.30
CA GLU A 47 -6.04 -6.76 -7.46
C GLU A 47 -4.76 -5.95 -7.63
N LEU A 48 -3.62 -6.65 -7.69
CA LEU A 48 -2.32 -6.02 -7.90
C LEU A 48 -2.20 -5.41 -9.30
N GLU A 49 -2.59 -6.16 -10.33
CA GLU A 49 -2.60 -5.70 -11.72
C GLU A 49 -3.55 -4.49 -11.89
N ARG A 50 -4.78 -4.59 -11.38
CA ARG A 50 -5.75 -3.49 -11.40
C ARG A 50 -5.17 -2.23 -10.78
N GLY A 51 -4.61 -2.35 -9.57
CA GLY A 51 -4.06 -1.19 -8.87
C GLY A 51 -2.85 -0.57 -9.57
N PHE A 52 -2.04 -1.35 -10.27
CA PHE A 52 -0.96 -0.81 -11.11
C PHE A 52 -1.51 -0.09 -12.35
N ASN A 53 -2.45 -0.71 -13.08
CA ASN A 53 -3.05 -0.15 -14.28
C ASN A 53 -3.86 1.14 -14.00
N GLU A 54 -4.49 1.24 -12.83
CA GLU A 54 -5.19 2.44 -12.36
C GLU A 54 -4.24 3.51 -11.80
N GLY A 55 -2.93 3.24 -11.72
CA GLY A 55 -1.93 4.17 -11.17
C GLY A 55 -2.01 4.35 -9.65
N VAL A 56 -2.71 3.46 -8.94
CA VAL A 56 -2.79 3.44 -7.48
C VAL A 56 -1.52 2.86 -6.87
N PHE A 57 -1.02 1.74 -7.40
CA PHE A 57 0.24 1.14 -6.98
C PHE A 57 1.37 1.52 -7.93
N THR A 58 2.45 2.06 -7.37
CA THR A 58 3.69 2.31 -8.12
C THR A 58 4.63 1.10 -8.09
N ALA A 59 4.58 0.31 -7.01
CA ALA A 59 5.35 -0.92 -6.87
C ALA A 59 4.69 -1.88 -5.88
N ALA A 60 5.19 -3.10 -5.80
CA ALA A 60 4.85 -4.06 -4.75
C ALA A 60 6.05 -4.29 -3.83
N LYS A 61 5.80 -4.65 -2.57
CA LYS A 61 6.83 -4.92 -1.58
C LYS A 61 6.62 -6.31 -0.97
N LEU A 62 7.62 -7.16 -1.19
CA LEU A 62 7.78 -8.43 -0.47
C LEU A 62 8.52 -8.17 0.85
N TYR A 63 7.99 -8.72 1.93
CA TYR A 63 8.68 -8.84 3.21
C TYR A 63 8.93 -10.32 3.47
N PRO A 64 10.13 -10.72 3.93
CA PRO A 64 10.35 -12.10 4.35
C PRO A 64 9.40 -12.47 5.49
N ALA A 65 8.80 -13.66 5.40
CA ALA A 65 7.95 -14.18 6.46
C ALA A 65 8.69 -14.16 7.81
N ASN A 66 8.01 -13.74 8.88
CA ASN A 66 8.52 -13.71 10.25
C ASN A 66 9.74 -12.80 10.52
N ALA A 67 10.14 -11.92 9.58
CA ALA A 67 11.31 -11.05 9.76
C ALA A 67 10.99 -9.62 10.22
N THR A 68 9.71 -9.21 10.23
CA THR A 68 9.30 -7.84 10.58
C THR A 68 8.22 -7.81 11.67
N LEU A 69 8.31 -6.80 12.54
CA LEU A 69 7.52 -6.59 13.77
C LEU A 69 5.98 -6.50 13.63
N THR A 70 5.44 -6.58 12.41
CA THR A 70 3.99 -6.58 12.18
C THR A 70 3.59 -7.95 11.62
N PRO A 71 2.80 -8.76 12.35
CA PRO A 71 2.33 -10.04 11.82
C PRO A 71 1.40 -9.75 10.64
N ALA A 72 1.72 -10.31 9.48
CA ALA A 72 0.73 -10.55 8.44
C ALA A 72 -0.25 -11.57 9.03
N THR A 73 -1.38 -11.11 9.56
CA THR A 73 -2.45 -12.02 9.95
C THR A 73 -2.98 -12.69 8.70
N ALA A 74 -2.92 -14.02 8.70
CA ALA A 74 -3.37 -14.92 7.64
C ALA A 74 -4.84 -14.69 7.26
#